data_AF-A0A9E3LH75-F1
#
_entry.id   AF-A0A9E3LH75-F1
#
_cell.length_a   1.000
_cell.length_b   1.000
_cell.length_c   1.000
_cell.angle_alpha   90.00
_cell.angle_beta   90.00
_cell.angle_gamma   90.00
#
_symmetry.space_group_name_H-M   'P 1'
#
loop_
_entity.id
_entity.type
_entity.pdbx_description
1 polymer ?
#
loop_
_entity_poly.entity_id
_entity_poly.type
_entity_poly.pdbx_seq_one_letter_code
_entity_poly.pdbx_strand_id
1 'polypeptide(L)'
;MTEIPEHLLKRAQEAKAKAAAKAGPDAAAGADGGGDSGKIPAHLLARSQAARSAAAGGGGEATGSEAAGGGVATAERPGGAVATMPAAGAQAPPLATGPEGHTQRLLTVVKAGSIQDVKARPVDKVHTWPHLLVVEFVAALACTAFLLVFSAFVNAPLLSLANFNLTPNPSKAPWYFLGLQELLTMFHPMVAGVTIPGMGIFALILAPYSDKNPSPRPEDRKFAIMLFTTFLMFWAVLVIIGSFFRGPGFNFTFPWNDGVFFDL
;
A
#
# COMPACT_ATOMS: atom_id res chain seq x y z
N MET A 1 -21.99 -17.13 29.00
CA MET A 1 -21.95 -15.75 29.53
C MET A 1 -20.55 -15.56 30.10
N THR A 2 -19.77 -14.61 29.58
CA THR A 2 -18.38 -14.38 30.03
C THR A 2 -18.37 -13.26 31.06
N GLU A 3 -18.11 -13.60 32.32
CA GLU A 3 -18.05 -12.62 33.40
C GLU A 3 -16.89 -11.64 33.18
N ILE A 4 -17.19 -10.35 33.23
CA ILE A 4 -16.19 -9.29 33.11
C ILE A 4 -15.46 -9.20 34.45
N PRO A 5 -14.14 -9.41 34.52
CA PRO A 5 -13.43 -9.48 35.80
C PRO A 5 -13.50 -8.14 36.55
N GLU A 6 -13.92 -8.20 37.82
CA GLU A 6 -14.42 -7.05 38.61
C GLU A 6 -13.46 -5.85 38.67
N HIS A 7 -12.15 -6.10 38.63
CA HIS A 7 -11.12 -5.05 38.67
C HIS A 7 -11.21 -4.07 37.48
N LEU A 8 -11.77 -4.49 36.33
CA LEU A 8 -12.02 -3.62 35.19
C LEU A 8 -13.24 -2.72 35.42
N LEU A 9 -14.31 -3.25 36.02
CA LEU A 9 -15.50 -2.49 36.38
C LEU A 9 -15.17 -1.41 37.41
N LYS A 10 -14.36 -1.75 38.43
CA LYS A 10 -13.91 -0.80 39.46
C LYS A 10 -13.10 0.36 38.87
N ARG A 11 -12.13 0.07 37.98
CA ARG A 11 -11.37 1.11 37.25
C ARG A 11 -12.25 1.97 36.34
N ALA A 12 -13.24 1.39 35.69
CA ALA A 12 -14.19 2.13 34.85
C ALA A 12 -15.09 3.07 35.68
N GLN A 13 -15.51 2.65 36.88
CA GLN A 13 -16.25 3.48 37.82
C GLN A 13 -15.40 4.62 38.40
N GLU A 14 -14.16 4.35 38.80
CA GLU A 14 -13.20 5.38 39.26
C GLU A 14 -12.91 6.41 38.16
N ALA A 15 -12.77 5.98 36.90
CA ALA A 15 -12.62 6.87 35.75
C ALA A 15 -13.86 7.74 35.51
N LYS A 16 -15.07 7.17 35.61
CA LYS A 16 -16.33 7.94 35.51
C LYS A 16 -16.50 8.92 36.67
N ALA A 17 -16.20 8.52 37.90
CA ALA A 17 -16.26 9.40 39.07
C ALA A 17 -15.29 10.58 38.93
N LYS A 18 -14.06 10.33 38.42
CA LYS A 18 -13.07 11.37 38.14
C LYS A 18 -13.47 12.30 36.98
N ALA A 19 -14.25 11.82 36.03
CA ALA A 19 -14.83 12.64 34.97
C ALA A 19 -15.98 13.51 35.50
N ALA A 20 -16.89 12.94 36.30
CA ALA A 20 -17.99 13.65 36.93
C ALA A 20 -17.51 14.74 37.91
N ALA A 21 -16.49 14.45 38.73
CA ALA A 21 -15.87 15.42 39.63
C ALA A 21 -15.17 16.58 38.90
N LYS A 22 -14.90 16.44 37.60
CA LYS A 22 -14.33 17.51 36.75
C LYS A 22 -15.41 18.35 36.04
N ALA A 23 -16.67 17.92 36.09
CA ALA A 23 -17.83 18.64 35.56
C ALA A 23 -18.59 19.33 36.72
N GLY A 24 -17.99 20.39 37.26
CA GLY A 24 -18.63 21.27 38.25
C GLY A 24 -19.80 22.08 37.66
N PRO A 25 -20.78 22.50 38.47
CA PRO A 25 -22.06 23.00 37.98
C PRO A 25 -22.09 24.53 37.75
N ASP A 26 -21.68 24.98 36.56
CA ASP A 26 -21.84 26.38 36.11
C ASP A 26 -22.36 26.50 34.65
N ALA A 27 -23.00 25.46 34.12
CA ALA A 27 -23.45 25.38 32.73
C ALA A 27 -24.98 25.29 32.59
N ALA A 28 -25.73 26.14 33.29
CA ALA A 28 -27.21 26.17 33.22
C ALA A 28 -27.84 27.54 33.50
N ALA A 29 -27.37 28.62 32.86
CA ALA A 29 -28.10 29.89 32.76
C ALA A 29 -27.67 30.69 31.53
N GLY A 30 -28.62 31.32 30.83
CA GLY A 30 -28.35 32.32 29.79
C GLY A 30 -28.43 31.82 28.35
N ALA A 31 -29.63 31.86 27.78
CA ALA A 31 -29.82 31.99 26.34
C ALA A 31 -30.34 33.40 26.04
N ASP A 32 -29.49 34.28 25.49
CA ASP A 32 -29.85 35.33 24.52
C ASP A 32 -28.57 36.03 23.98
N GLY A 33 -28.67 36.72 22.84
CA GLY A 33 -27.68 37.70 22.37
C GLY A 33 -26.47 37.15 21.61
N GLY A 34 -26.30 37.59 20.36
CA GLY A 34 -25.17 37.15 19.51
C GLY A 34 -23.90 38.00 19.62
N GLY A 35 -22.78 37.44 19.14
CA GLY A 35 -21.57 38.18 18.74
C GLY A 35 -20.34 38.06 19.67
N ASP A 36 -19.32 37.30 19.24
CA ASP A 36 -17.92 37.76 19.02
C ASP A 36 -17.06 36.52 18.68
N SER A 37 -17.02 36.13 17.41
CA SER A 37 -16.07 35.11 16.95
C SER A 37 -14.66 35.67 16.93
N GLY A 38 -13.73 34.97 17.60
CA GLY A 38 -12.35 35.41 17.82
C GLY A 38 -11.67 36.06 16.60
N LYS A 39 -11.30 37.33 16.78
CA LYS A 39 -10.76 38.25 15.76
C LYS A 39 -9.55 37.66 15.01
N ILE A 40 -9.69 37.43 13.71
CA ILE A 40 -8.54 37.24 12.81
C ILE A 40 -7.71 38.53 12.83
N PRO A 41 -6.41 38.49 13.20
CA PRO A 41 -5.62 39.71 13.29
C PRO A 41 -5.40 40.31 11.89
N ALA A 42 -5.70 41.60 11.75
CA ALA A 42 -5.87 42.28 10.45
C ALA A 42 -4.71 42.11 9.46
N HIS A 43 -3.47 41.94 9.95
CA HIS A 43 -2.29 41.72 9.12
C HIS A 43 -2.35 40.42 8.30
N LEU A 44 -3.07 39.39 8.75
CA LEU A 44 -3.27 38.15 7.99
C LEU A 44 -4.29 38.34 6.87
N LEU A 45 -5.35 39.12 7.11
CA LEU A 45 -6.32 39.50 6.07
C LEU A 45 -5.65 40.35 4.99
N ALA A 46 -4.88 41.37 5.37
CA ALA A 46 -4.12 42.20 4.42
C ALA A 46 -3.15 41.35 3.57
N ARG A 47 -2.43 40.39 4.17
CA ARG A 47 -1.56 39.46 3.43
C ARG A 47 -2.34 38.56 2.46
N SER A 48 -3.47 38.02 2.88
CA SER A 48 -4.27 37.13 2.01
C SER A 48 -4.92 37.88 0.84
N GLN A 49 -5.34 39.13 1.06
CA GLN A 49 -5.86 40.00 0.01
C GLN A 49 -4.76 40.44 -0.97
N ALA A 50 -3.56 40.79 -0.48
CA ALA A 50 -2.42 41.13 -1.33
C ALA A 50 -1.93 39.93 -2.18
N ALA A 51 -1.93 38.71 -1.63
CA ALA A 51 -1.64 37.51 -2.40
C ALA A 51 -2.70 37.22 -3.47
N ARG A 52 -3.98 37.48 -3.16
CA ARG A 52 -5.09 37.29 -4.10
C ARG A 52 -5.09 38.33 -5.23
N SER A 53 -4.75 39.60 -4.95
CA SER A 53 -4.64 40.64 -5.99
C SER A 53 -3.42 40.40 -6.89
N ALA A 54 -2.30 39.91 -6.35
CA ALA A 54 -1.15 39.48 -7.16
C ALA A 54 -1.48 38.30 -8.09
N ALA A 55 -2.30 37.34 -7.63
CA ALA A 55 -2.74 36.19 -8.44
C ALA A 55 -3.80 36.54 -9.51
N ALA A 56 -4.50 37.67 -9.37
CA ALA A 56 -5.55 38.09 -10.30
C ALA A 56 -5.06 38.95 -11.48
N GLY A 57 -3.77 39.28 -11.54
CA GLY A 57 -3.20 40.24 -12.50
C GLY A 57 -2.53 39.65 -13.76
N GLY A 58 -2.83 38.41 -14.16
CA GLY A 58 -2.09 37.71 -15.23
C GLY A 58 -2.91 36.91 -16.24
N GLY A 59 -3.24 37.53 -17.38
CA GLY A 59 -3.78 36.91 -18.61
C GLY A 59 -4.82 37.80 -19.32
N GLY A 60 -4.91 37.90 -20.67
CA GLY A 60 -4.09 37.41 -21.81
C GLY A 60 -3.74 38.58 -22.77
N GLU A 61 -3.21 38.43 -24.00
CA GLU A 61 -3.38 37.41 -25.07
C GLU A 61 -2.23 37.49 -26.14
N ALA A 62 -2.12 36.72 -27.25
CA ALA A 62 -2.29 35.26 -27.49
C ALA A 62 -1.93 34.77 -28.94
N THR A 63 -0.72 35.06 -29.50
CA THR A 63 -0.27 34.48 -30.81
C THR A 63 1.11 33.80 -30.65
N GLY A 64 1.29 32.47 -30.83
CA GLY A 64 1.37 31.73 -32.11
C GLY A 64 2.80 31.81 -32.70
N SER A 65 3.54 30.77 -33.12
CA SER A 65 3.31 29.32 -33.22
C SER A 65 4.66 28.55 -33.29
N GLU A 66 4.63 27.25 -32.96
CA GLU A 66 5.56 26.16 -33.37
C GLU A 66 7.01 25.98 -32.84
N ALA A 67 7.34 24.67 -32.74
CA ALA A 67 8.65 24.00 -32.86
C ALA A 67 9.72 24.08 -31.76
N ALA A 68 9.63 23.11 -30.83
CA ALA A 68 10.68 22.12 -30.46
C ALA A 68 12.10 22.54 -30.01
N GLY A 69 12.58 21.86 -28.95
CA GLY A 69 14.02 21.68 -28.69
C GLY A 69 14.41 21.92 -27.23
N GLY A 70 15.03 20.94 -26.58
CA GLY A 70 15.51 21.06 -25.19
C GLY A 70 16.90 21.73 -25.11
N GLY A 71 17.24 22.24 -23.92
CA GLY A 71 18.57 22.75 -23.63
C GLY A 71 18.63 23.56 -22.33
N VAL A 72 19.26 23.00 -21.30
CA VAL A 72 19.67 23.77 -20.11
C VAL A 72 20.87 24.67 -20.47
N ALA A 73 20.82 25.94 -20.07
CA ALA A 73 21.94 26.86 -20.22
C ALA A 73 22.21 27.62 -18.90
N THR A 74 23.33 27.30 -18.26
CA THR A 74 23.90 28.08 -17.16
C THR A 74 24.51 29.37 -17.71
N ALA A 75 24.08 30.53 -17.23
CA ALA A 75 24.65 31.81 -17.63
C ALA A 75 25.88 32.17 -16.77
N GLU A 76 27.05 32.09 -17.40
CA GLU A 76 28.35 32.53 -16.88
C GLU A 76 28.41 34.07 -16.80
N ARG A 77 29.16 34.61 -15.82
CA ARG A 77 29.30 36.06 -15.60
C ARG A 77 30.67 36.53 -16.10
N PRO A 78 30.76 37.54 -16.99
CA PRO A 78 32.04 37.99 -17.53
C PRO A 78 32.89 38.69 -16.46
N GLY A 79 34.21 38.48 -16.55
CA GLY A 79 35.19 39.02 -15.60
C GLY A 79 35.62 40.47 -15.91
N GLY A 80 36.08 41.15 -14.86
CA GLY A 80 36.88 42.38 -14.93
C GLY A 80 38.13 42.19 -14.07
N ALA A 81 39.30 42.62 -14.56
CA ALA A 81 40.59 42.16 -14.05
C ALA A 81 41.36 43.20 -13.21
N VAL A 82 42.02 42.68 -12.17
CA VAL A 82 43.27 43.11 -11.49
C VAL A 82 43.50 44.60 -11.09
N ALA A 83 43.74 44.79 -9.79
CA ALA A 83 44.80 45.65 -9.26
C ALA A 83 45.23 45.13 -7.87
N THR A 84 46.52 45.25 -7.51
CA THR A 84 47.10 44.75 -6.25
C THR A 84 47.91 45.82 -5.51
N MET A 85 48.01 45.65 -4.18
CA MET A 85 48.85 46.41 -3.22
C MET A 85 48.35 47.82 -2.78
N PRO A 86 48.78 48.33 -1.60
CA PRO A 86 49.22 47.67 -0.36
C PRO A 86 48.41 48.11 0.89
N ALA A 87 48.80 47.65 2.08
CA ALA A 87 48.06 47.86 3.33
C ALA A 87 48.30 49.25 3.99
N ALA A 88 47.22 49.89 4.46
CA ALA A 88 47.20 50.85 5.57
C ALA A 88 45.74 51.14 6.02
N GLY A 89 45.53 51.42 7.32
CA GLY A 89 44.28 52.01 7.84
C GLY A 89 43.25 51.00 8.36
N ALA A 90 43.12 50.91 9.69
CA ALA A 90 42.14 50.06 10.34
C ALA A 90 40.77 50.75 10.50
N GLN A 91 39.73 50.18 9.90
CA GLN A 91 38.36 50.28 10.44
C GLN A 91 37.55 49.07 9.98
N ALA A 92 37.33 48.11 10.88
CA ALA A 92 36.40 47.01 10.62
C ALA A 92 34.95 47.55 10.70
N PRO A 93 34.04 47.16 9.78
CA PRO A 93 32.62 47.44 9.98
C PRO A 93 32.14 46.74 11.26
N PRO A 94 31.27 47.37 12.07
CA PRO A 94 30.86 46.81 13.35
C PRO A 94 30.17 45.46 13.14
N LEU A 95 30.71 44.41 13.79
CA LEU A 95 29.99 43.14 13.88
C LEU A 95 28.68 43.40 14.61
N ALA A 96 27.56 43.30 13.89
CA ALA A 96 26.24 43.30 14.47
C ALA A 96 26.07 42.03 15.31
N THR A 97 26.35 42.16 16.61
CA THR A 97 26.08 41.12 17.60
C THR A 97 24.57 40.86 17.64
N GLY A 98 24.19 39.57 17.67
CA GLY A 98 22.84 39.21 18.10
C GLY A 98 22.61 39.62 19.56
N PRO A 99 21.36 39.63 20.06
CA PRO A 99 21.01 40.17 21.38
C PRO A 99 21.76 39.57 22.58
N GLU A 100 22.42 38.42 22.40
CA GLU A 100 23.14 37.64 23.42
C GLU A 100 24.67 37.55 23.15
N GLY A 101 25.22 38.32 22.20
CA GLY A 101 26.67 38.41 21.97
C GLY A 101 27.35 37.20 21.29
N HIS A 102 26.62 36.15 20.91
CA HIS A 102 27.18 35.02 20.17
C HIS A 102 27.44 35.34 18.70
N THR A 103 28.59 34.88 18.17
CA THR A 103 29.01 35.04 16.76
C THR A 103 28.27 34.11 15.78
N GLN A 104 27.42 33.21 16.27
CA GLN A 104 26.65 32.28 15.46
C GLN A 104 25.29 32.87 15.10
N ARG A 105 25.06 33.14 13.81
CA ARG A 105 23.78 33.61 13.29
C ARG A 105 22.76 32.45 13.33
N LEU A 106 21.85 32.48 14.30
CA LEU A 106 20.69 31.58 14.34
C LEU A 106 19.80 31.82 13.11
N LEU A 107 20.00 31.03 12.05
CA LEU A 107 19.28 31.23 10.78
C LEU A 107 17.82 30.80 10.86
N THR A 108 17.51 29.71 11.57
CA THR A 108 16.17 29.39 12.11
C THR A 108 16.32 28.44 13.31
N VAL A 109 15.36 28.46 14.25
CA VAL A 109 15.21 27.40 15.26
C VAL A 109 14.27 26.34 14.70
N VAL A 110 14.82 25.23 14.23
CA VAL A 110 14.01 24.06 13.84
C VAL A 110 13.48 23.39 15.11
N LYS A 111 12.16 23.29 15.24
CA LYS A 111 11.50 22.60 16.34
C LYS A 111 11.85 21.10 16.26
N ALA A 112 12.70 20.60 17.17
CA ALA A 112 13.19 19.22 17.17
C ALA A 112 12.09 18.12 17.26
N GLY A 113 10.84 18.49 17.55
CA GLY A 113 9.73 17.56 17.78
C GLY A 113 9.15 16.86 16.54
N SER A 114 9.72 17.03 15.33
CA SER A 114 9.22 16.37 14.10
C SER A 114 10.25 15.49 13.37
N ILE A 115 11.48 15.39 13.87
CA ILE A 115 12.58 14.63 13.22
C ILE A 115 12.73 13.22 13.80
N GLN A 116 12.06 12.94 14.92
CA GLN A 116 12.25 11.71 15.67
C GLN A 116 10.92 11.29 16.31
N ASP A 117 10.24 10.33 15.67
CA ASP A 117 9.18 9.57 16.35
C ASP A 117 9.85 8.55 17.30
N VAL A 118 10.40 9.08 18.41
CA VAL A 118 11.22 8.30 19.38
C VAL A 118 10.44 7.16 20.01
N LYS A 119 9.10 7.23 19.99
CA LYS A 119 8.25 6.10 20.33
C LYS A 119 8.15 5.14 19.16
N ALA A 120 9.20 4.33 19.01
CA ALA A 120 9.01 2.96 18.58
C ALA A 120 7.81 2.39 19.37
N ARG A 121 6.68 2.18 18.69
CA ARG A 121 5.53 1.50 19.29
C ARG A 121 6.06 0.20 19.89
N PRO A 122 5.67 -0.19 21.12
CA PRO A 122 6.04 -1.50 21.65
C PRO A 122 5.47 -2.57 20.71
N VAL A 123 6.30 -3.02 19.78
CA VAL A 123 5.97 -4.14 18.91
C VAL A 123 6.32 -5.38 19.71
N ASP A 124 5.34 -6.24 19.91
CA ASP A 124 5.51 -7.51 20.60
C ASP A 124 6.38 -8.44 19.73
N LYS A 125 7.69 -8.26 19.85
CA LYS A 125 8.72 -8.99 19.09
C LYS A 125 9.42 -9.97 20.01
N VAL A 126 9.22 -11.24 19.74
CA VAL A 126 10.01 -12.33 20.33
C VAL A 126 11.24 -12.62 19.48
N HIS A 127 12.26 -13.24 20.09
CA HIS A 127 13.43 -13.71 19.35
C HIS A 127 13.03 -14.88 18.43
N THR A 128 13.43 -14.83 17.15
CA THR A 128 13.14 -15.84 16.11
C THR A 128 13.50 -17.25 16.57
N TRP A 129 14.63 -17.38 17.24
CA TRP A 129 15.01 -18.58 17.98
C TRP A 129 14.71 -18.41 19.47
N PRO A 130 14.08 -19.39 20.16
CA PRO A 130 13.50 -20.62 19.61
C PRO A 130 12.07 -20.43 19.06
N HIS A 131 11.39 -19.33 19.41
CA HIS A 131 9.92 -19.22 19.36
C HIS A 131 9.29 -19.46 17.98
N LEU A 132 9.85 -18.85 16.93
CA LEU A 132 9.32 -18.98 15.58
C LEU A 132 9.79 -20.28 14.93
N LEU A 133 11.09 -20.58 15.04
CA LEU A 133 11.67 -21.75 14.34
C LEU A 133 11.10 -23.08 14.87
N VAL A 134 10.84 -23.21 16.17
CA VAL A 134 10.21 -24.43 16.73
C VAL A 134 8.79 -24.62 16.17
N VAL A 135 7.99 -23.54 16.07
CA VAL A 135 6.62 -23.62 15.54
C VAL A 135 6.63 -23.96 14.04
N GLU A 136 7.48 -23.33 13.25
CA GLU A 136 7.63 -23.62 11.83
C GLU A 136 8.16 -25.05 11.58
N PHE A 137 9.10 -25.53 12.39
CA PHE A 137 9.61 -26.90 12.28
C PHE A 137 8.55 -27.94 12.62
N VAL A 138 7.75 -27.72 13.67
CA VAL A 138 6.61 -28.61 14.00
C VAL A 138 5.54 -28.57 12.90
N ALA A 139 5.25 -27.39 12.33
CA ALA A 139 4.33 -27.28 11.20
C ALA A 139 4.86 -28.00 9.95
N ALA A 140 6.14 -27.90 9.65
CA ALA A 140 6.78 -28.62 8.55
C ALA A 140 6.70 -30.14 8.74
N LEU A 141 7.04 -30.65 9.93
CA LEU A 141 6.90 -32.07 10.27
C LEU A 141 5.45 -32.55 10.17
N ALA A 142 4.47 -31.74 10.63
CA ALA A 142 3.06 -32.06 10.51
C ALA A 142 2.60 -32.12 9.03
N CYS A 143 3.02 -31.18 8.19
CA CYS A 143 2.77 -31.22 6.75
C CYS A 143 3.42 -32.42 6.06
N THR A 144 4.68 -32.75 6.39
CA THR A 144 5.35 -33.95 5.84
C THR A 144 4.65 -35.24 6.28
N ALA A 145 4.28 -35.36 7.55
CA ALA A 145 3.55 -36.52 8.07
C ALA A 145 2.16 -36.65 7.40
N PHE A 146 1.44 -35.54 7.24
CA PHE A 146 0.16 -35.52 6.52
C PHE A 146 0.31 -36.00 5.08
N LEU A 147 1.28 -35.47 4.32
CA LEU A 147 1.51 -35.87 2.92
C LEU A 147 1.94 -37.33 2.79
N LEU A 148 2.77 -37.84 3.70
CA LEU A 148 3.18 -39.25 3.72
C LEU A 148 1.99 -40.19 4.01
N VAL A 149 1.16 -39.84 4.99
CA VAL A 149 -0.04 -40.62 5.33
C VAL A 149 -1.07 -40.56 4.18
N PHE A 150 -1.29 -39.37 3.60
CA PHE A 150 -2.18 -39.21 2.45
C PHE A 150 -1.71 -40.05 1.25
N SER A 151 -0.42 -40.02 0.93
CA SER A 151 0.19 -40.80 -0.16
C SER A 151 0.12 -42.32 0.05
N ALA A 152 -0.10 -42.80 1.28
CA ALA A 152 -0.30 -44.23 1.55
C ALA A 152 -1.75 -44.69 1.24
N PHE A 153 -2.71 -43.78 1.18
CA PHE A 153 -4.12 -44.07 0.89
C PHE A 153 -4.55 -43.66 -0.53
N VAL A 154 -3.92 -42.63 -1.10
CA VAL A 154 -4.22 -42.11 -2.45
C VAL A 154 -3.06 -42.44 -3.39
N ASN A 155 -3.29 -43.37 -4.32
CA ASN A 155 -2.35 -43.70 -5.38
C ASN A 155 -2.35 -42.61 -6.46
N ALA A 156 -1.21 -42.38 -7.11
CA ALA A 156 -1.12 -41.41 -8.20
C ALA A 156 -1.69 -41.98 -9.53
N PRO A 157 -2.39 -41.18 -10.35
CA PRO A 157 -2.97 -41.59 -11.62
C PRO A 157 -1.92 -41.58 -12.73
N LEU A 158 -1.01 -42.54 -12.69
CA LEU A 158 0.01 -42.69 -13.72
C LEU A 158 -0.55 -43.47 -14.90
N LEU A 159 -0.63 -42.80 -16.06
CA LEU A 159 -0.96 -43.45 -17.34
C LEU A 159 0.13 -44.44 -17.75
N SER A 160 -0.20 -45.31 -18.72
CA SER A 160 0.77 -46.19 -19.37
C SER A 160 1.95 -45.43 -19.97
N LEU A 161 3.09 -46.12 -20.19
CA LEU A 161 4.26 -45.57 -20.86
C LEU A 161 3.88 -44.83 -22.16
N ALA A 162 4.50 -43.67 -22.38
CA ALA A 162 4.15 -42.75 -23.46
C ALA A 162 4.29 -43.41 -24.84
N ASN A 163 3.27 -43.25 -25.68
CA ASN A 163 3.22 -43.77 -27.04
C ASN A 163 2.91 -42.62 -28.02
N PHE A 164 3.85 -42.30 -28.91
CA PHE A 164 3.70 -41.21 -29.89
C PHE A 164 2.54 -41.40 -30.87
N ASN A 165 2.03 -42.62 -31.03
CA ASN A 165 0.90 -42.92 -31.92
C ASN A 165 -0.47 -42.86 -31.22
N LEU A 166 -0.54 -42.57 -29.92
CA LEU A 166 -1.78 -42.53 -29.14
C LEU A 166 -1.83 -41.29 -28.25
N THR A 167 -2.70 -40.34 -28.59
CA THR A 167 -3.03 -39.20 -27.71
C THR A 167 -4.02 -39.64 -26.64
N PRO A 168 -3.73 -39.48 -25.33
CA PRO A 168 -4.68 -39.77 -24.26
C PRO A 168 -5.98 -38.96 -24.40
N ASN A 169 -7.11 -39.59 -24.06
CA ASN A 169 -8.42 -38.97 -24.12
C ASN A 169 -9.22 -39.35 -22.86
N PRO A 170 -9.59 -38.40 -21.97
CA PRO A 170 -9.38 -36.95 -22.09
C PRO A 170 -7.92 -36.51 -21.84
N SER A 171 -7.41 -35.59 -22.65
CA SER A 171 -6.10 -34.96 -22.40
C SER A 171 -6.24 -33.80 -21.40
N LYS A 172 -6.45 -34.10 -20.11
CA LYS A 172 -6.50 -33.09 -19.04
C LYS A 172 -5.10 -32.70 -18.57
N ALA A 173 -4.86 -31.40 -18.43
CA ALA A 173 -3.66 -30.85 -17.82
C ALA A 173 -3.72 -31.02 -16.28
N PRO A 174 -2.57 -30.98 -15.58
CA PRO A 174 -2.54 -30.94 -14.11
C PRO A 174 -3.42 -29.80 -13.55
N TRP A 175 -4.02 -30.01 -12.39
CA TRP A 175 -5.04 -29.12 -11.80
C TRP A 175 -4.64 -27.64 -11.72
N TYR A 176 -3.35 -27.33 -11.52
CA TYR A 176 -2.81 -25.97 -11.46
C TYR A 176 -2.71 -25.27 -12.84
N PHE A 177 -2.75 -26.02 -13.95
CA PHE A 177 -2.87 -25.50 -15.32
C PHE A 177 -4.25 -25.68 -15.92
N LEU A 178 -5.11 -26.51 -15.33
CA LEU A 178 -6.40 -26.87 -15.88
C LEU A 178 -7.34 -25.65 -16.05
N GLY A 179 -7.27 -24.64 -15.16
CA GLY A 179 -8.00 -23.38 -15.36
C GLY A 179 -7.53 -22.57 -16.58
N LEU A 180 -6.25 -22.68 -16.97
CA LEU A 180 -5.71 -22.11 -18.20
C LEU A 180 -6.13 -22.96 -19.42
N GLN A 181 -6.21 -24.28 -19.26
CA GLN A 181 -6.72 -25.18 -20.30
C GLN A 181 -8.19 -24.88 -20.65
N GLU A 182 -9.03 -24.59 -19.66
CA GLU A 182 -10.40 -24.11 -19.93
C GLU A 182 -10.42 -22.85 -20.81
N LEU A 183 -9.54 -21.89 -20.50
CA LEU A 183 -9.42 -20.64 -21.25
C LEU A 183 -8.98 -20.87 -22.70
N LEU A 184 -8.13 -21.88 -22.96
CA LEU A 184 -7.72 -22.32 -24.30
C LEU A 184 -8.88 -22.89 -25.14
N THR A 185 -10.01 -23.28 -24.53
CA THR A 185 -11.21 -23.69 -25.30
C THR A 185 -12.05 -22.52 -25.80
N MET A 186 -11.90 -21.34 -25.17
CA MET A 186 -12.72 -20.16 -25.43
C MET A 186 -11.98 -19.11 -26.28
N PHE A 187 -10.66 -19.05 -26.19
CA PHE A 187 -9.83 -18.07 -26.87
C PHE A 187 -8.71 -18.71 -27.69
N HIS A 188 -8.21 -17.99 -28.70
CA HIS A 188 -7.08 -18.41 -29.50
C HIS A 188 -5.84 -18.74 -28.63
N PRO A 189 -5.05 -19.79 -28.93
CA PRO A 189 -3.98 -20.27 -28.05
C PRO A 189 -2.97 -19.22 -27.59
N MET A 190 -2.60 -18.28 -28.47
CA MET A 190 -1.71 -17.17 -28.11
C MET A 190 -2.30 -16.26 -27.01
N VAL A 191 -3.61 -16.01 -27.03
CA VAL A 191 -4.28 -15.11 -26.09
C VAL A 191 -4.44 -15.78 -24.73
N ALA A 192 -5.01 -16.99 -24.70
CA ALA A 192 -5.23 -17.73 -23.46
C ALA A 192 -3.95 -18.29 -22.82
N GLY A 193 -3.01 -18.78 -23.63
CA GLY A 193 -1.79 -19.41 -23.14
C GLY A 193 -0.63 -18.45 -22.86
N VAL A 194 -0.52 -17.33 -23.58
CA VAL A 194 0.62 -16.41 -23.48
C VAL A 194 0.20 -15.02 -23.01
N THR A 195 -0.76 -14.38 -23.69
CA THR A 195 -1.12 -12.98 -23.40
C THR A 195 -1.75 -12.81 -22.03
N ILE A 196 -2.77 -13.60 -21.68
CA ILE A 196 -3.49 -13.45 -20.40
C ILE A 196 -2.61 -13.81 -19.19
N PRO A 197 -1.87 -14.95 -19.16
CA PRO A 197 -0.93 -15.25 -18.09
C PRO A 197 0.22 -14.23 -18.01
N GLY A 198 0.75 -13.80 -19.16
CA GLY A 198 1.77 -12.75 -19.24
C GLY A 198 1.30 -11.44 -18.64
N MET A 199 0.09 -10.97 -19.00
CA MET A 199 -0.54 -9.79 -18.39
C MET A 199 -0.73 -9.95 -16.88
N GLY A 200 -1.09 -11.16 -16.40
CA GLY A 200 -1.16 -11.46 -14.97
C GLY A 200 0.19 -11.28 -14.26
N ILE A 201 1.27 -11.79 -14.85
CA ILE A 201 2.64 -11.62 -14.33
C ILE A 201 3.06 -10.15 -14.35
N PHE A 202 2.82 -9.42 -15.45
CA PHE A 202 3.12 -7.98 -15.53
C PHE A 202 2.30 -7.18 -14.50
N ALA A 203 1.03 -7.53 -14.26
CA ALA A 203 0.22 -6.91 -13.23
C ALA A 203 0.76 -7.19 -11.81
N LEU A 204 1.27 -8.40 -11.54
CA LEU A 204 1.92 -8.74 -10.27
C LEU A 204 3.26 -7.99 -10.08
N ILE A 205 4.05 -7.82 -11.14
CA ILE A 205 5.27 -7.00 -11.11
C ILE A 205 4.94 -5.52 -10.84
N LEU A 206 3.84 -5.01 -11.41
CA LEU A 206 3.40 -3.63 -11.23
C LEU A 206 2.64 -3.39 -9.91
N ALA A 207 2.11 -4.44 -9.28
CA ALA A 207 1.31 -4.36 -8.05
C ALA A 207 1.96 -3.51 -6.92
N PRO A 208 3.25 -3.70 -6.53
CA PRO A 208 3.88 -2.88 -5.48
C PRO A 208 4.04 -1.39 -5.86
N TYR A 209 3.95 -1.03 -7.15
CA TYR A 209 4.03 0.36 -7.63
C TYR A 209 2.65 0.98 -7.85
N SER A 210 1.63 0.14 -8.10
CA SER A 210 0.24 0.56 -8.31
C SER A 210 -0.50 0.80 -6.99
N ASP A 211 -0.22 -0.01 -5.97
CA ASP A 211 -0.84 0.16 -4.65
C ASP A 211 -0.26 1.37 -3.89
N LYS A 212 -1.09 2.40 -3.74
CA LYS A 212 -0.76 3.65 -3.04
C LYS A 212 -1.31 3.68 -1.61
N ASN A 213 -1.87 2.58 -1.09
CA ASN A 213 -2.56 2.60 0.20
C ASN A 213 -1.56 2.76 1.37
N PRO A 214 -1.66 3.82 2.20
CA PRO A 214 -0.69 4.05 3.27
C PRO A 214 -0.75 3.04 4.43
N SER A 215 -1.81 2.22 4.51
CA SER A 215 -2.00 1.24 5.58
C SER A 215 -1.90 -0.19 5.05
N PRO A 216 -1.10 -1.07 5.68
CA PRO A 216 -1.05 -2.48 5.31
C PRO A 216 -2.24 -3.29 5.85
N ARG A 217 -3.13 -2.69 6.67
CA ARG A 217 -4.22 -3.44 7.32
C ARG A 217 -5.25 -3.94 6.30
N PRO A 218 -5.75 -5.18 6.43
CA PRO A 218 -6.81 -5.70 5.55
C PRO A 218 -8.10 -4.86 5.59
N GLU A 219 -8.45 -4.34 6.77
CA GLU A 219 -9.62 -3.48 7.01
C GLU A 219 -9.66 -2.22 6.14
N ASP A 220 -8.48 -1.66 5.83
CA ASP A 220 -8.33 -0.45 5.03
C ASP A 220 -8.28 -0.76 3.51
N ARG A 221 -8.16 -2.05 3.12
CA ARG A 221 -7.92 -2.50 1.73
C ARG A 221 -9.09 -3.30 1.13
N LYS A 222 -10.32 -3.10 1.65
CA LYS A 222 -11.54 -3.84 1.26
C LYS A 222 -11.78 -3.92 -0.25
N PHE A 223 -11.52 -2.83 -1.00
CA PHE A 223 -11.66 -2.82 -2.46
C PHE A 223 -10.66 -3.75 -3.16
N ALA A 224 -9.37 -3.67 -2.78
CA ALA A 224 -8.34 -4.54 -3.34
C ALA A 224 -8.58 -6.03 -2.98
N ILE A 225 -9.04 -6.30 -1.76
CA ILE A 225 -9.41 -7.65 -1.31
C ILE A 225 -10.61 -8.18 -2.11
N MET A 226 -11.65 -7.37 -2.32
CA MET A 226 -12.83 -7.75 -3.12
C MET A 226 -12.44 -8.06 -4.57
N LEU A 227 -11.60 -7.22 -5.20
CA LEU A 227 -11.10 -7.44 -6.55
C LEU A 227 -10.26 -8.73 -6.65
N PHE A 228 -9.34 -8.94 -5.70
CA PHE A 228 -8.50 -10.14 -5.67
C PHE A 228 -9.29 -11.41 -5.37
N THR A 229 -10.30 -11.34 -4.49
CA THR A 229 -11.23 -12.46 -4.23
C THR A 229 -12.03 -12.80 -5.48
N THR A 230 -12.53 -11.79 -6.21
CA THR A 230 -13.23 -11.99 -7.50
C THR A 230 -12.31 -12.66 -8.53
N PHE A 231 -11.05 -12.22 -8.62
CA PHE A 231 -10.04 -12.84 -9.47
C PHE A 231 -9.78 -14.32 -9.09
N LEU A 232 -9.58 -14.62 -7.81
CA LEU A 232 -9.41 -16.01 -7.35
C LEU A 232 -10.64 -16.87 -7.62
N MET A 233 -11.84 -16.33 -7.44
CA MET A 233 -13.09 -17.07 -7.69
C MET A 233 -13.32 -17.33 -9.18
N PHE A 234 -12.95 -16.40 -10.06
CA PHE A 234 -12.94 -16.64 -11.51
C PHE A 234 -12.05 -17.84 -11.87
N TRP A 235 -10.80 -17.87 -11.38
CA TRP A 235 -9.89 -18.99 -11.64
C TRP A 235 -10.36 -20.30 -11.00
N ALA A 236 -10.91 -20.27 -9.78
CA ALA A 236 -11.47 -21.44 -9.12
C ALA A 236 -12.65 -22.04 -9.89
N VAL A 237 -13.54 -21.20 -10.45
CA VAL A 237 -14.65 -21.66 -11.30
C VAL A 237 -14.14 -22.33 -12.57
N LEU A 238 -13.12 -21.78 -13.24
CA LEU A 238 -12.49 -22.44 -14.39
C LEU A 238 -11.89 -23.80 -13.99
N VAL A 239 -11.17 -23.87 -12.86
CA VAL A 239 -10.63 -25.15 -12.38
C VAL A 239 -11.74 -26.17 -12.10
N ILE A 240 -12.85 -25.77 -11.48
CA ILE A 240 -14.00 -26.67 -11.25
C ILE A 240 -14.62 -27.16 -12.56
N ILE A 241 -14.79 -26.27 -13.56
CA ILE A 241 -15.34 -26.63 -14.87
C ILE A 241 -14.44 -27.66 -15.56
N GLY A 242 -13.13 -27.42 -15.66
CA GLY A 242 -12.22 -28.37 -16.33
C GLY A 242 -12.06 -29.71 -15.60
N SER A 243 -12.18 -29.72 -14.27
CA SER A 243 -12.08 -30.94 -13.47
C SER A 243 -13.27 -31.85 -13.72
N PHE A 244 -14.50 -31.32 -13.58
CA PHE A 244 -15.71 -32.15 -13.54
C PHE A 244 -16.56 -32.11 -14.81
N PHE A 245 -16.63 -30.99 -15.52
CA PHE A 245 -17.54 -30.78 -16.65
C PHE A 245 -16.88 -31.01 -18.03
N ARG A 246 -15.64 -31.50 -18.06
CA ARG A 246 -14.94 -31.89 -19.30
C ARG A 246 -14.85 -33.40 -19.43
N GLY A 247 -15.40 -33.91 -20.53
CA GLY A 247 -15.39 -35.32 -20.90
C GLY A 247 -14.53 -35.62 -22.13
N PRO A 248 -14.85 -36.68 -22.89
CA PRO A 248 -14.10 -37.11 -24.06
C PRO A 248 -13.94 -36.01 -25.11
N GLY A 249 -12.73 -35.89 -25.68
CA GLY A 249 -12.35 -34.82 -26.59
C GLY A 249 -12.25 -33.44 -25.93
N PHE A 250 -12.25 -33.37 -24.60
CA PHE A 250 -12.36 -32.12 -23.83
C PHE A 250 -13.66 -31.33 -24.13
N ASN A 251 -14.71 -32.03 -24.57
CA ASN A 251 -16.04 -31.47 -24.75
C ASN A 251 -16.71 -31.21 -23.40
N PHE A 252 -17.65 -30.27 -23.38
CA PHE A 252 -18.48 -30.02 -22.21
C PHE A 252 -19.52 -31.13 -22.04
N THR A 253 -19.53 -31.78 -20.88
CA THR A 253 -20.41 -32.92 -20.53
C THR A 253 -21.05 -32.69 -19.17
N PHE A 254 -22.27 -33.18 -18.98
CA PHE A 254 -22.97 -33.03 -17.69
C PHE A 254 -22.65 -34.23 -16.78
N PRO A 255 -22.02 -34.04 -15.61
CA PRO A 255 -21.53 -35.14 -14.77
C PRO A 255 -22.58 -36.18 -14.36
N TRP A 256 -23.84 -35.76 -14.26
CA TRP A 256 -24.99 -36.59 -13.87
C TRP A 256 -25.64 -37.34 -15.04
N ASN A 257 -25.27 -37.01 -16.30
CA ASN A 257 -25.71 -37.74 -17.50
C ASN A 257 -24.59 -38.65 -18.02
N ASP A 258 -23.39 -38.10 -18.18
CA ASP A 258 -22.28 -38.72 -18.92
C ASP A 258 -21.23 -39.35 -18.00
N GLY A 259 -21.32 -39.12 -16.68
CA GLY A 259 -20.35 -39.52 -15.67
C GLY A 259 -19.24 -38.49 -15.44
N VAL A 260 -18.35 -38.79 -14.49
CA VAL A 260 -17.21 -37.93 -14.10
C VAL A 260 -15.93 -38.48 -14.71
N PHE A 261 -15.30 -37.72 -15.60
CA PHE A 261 -14.05 -38.09 -16.29
C PHE A 261 -12.82 -37.52 -15.56
N PHE A 262 -12.70 -37.77 -14.26
CA PHE A 262 -11.65 -37.20 -13.41
C PHE A 262 -10.66 -38.30 -12.98
N ASP A 263 -9.46 -38.28 -13.56
CA ASP A 263 -8.33 -39.10 -13.10
C ASP A 263 -7.73 -38.43 -11.84
N LEU A 264 -7.60 -39.22 -10.76
CA LEU A 264 -7.33 -38.77 -9.39
C LEU A 264 -5.94 -39.19 -8.91
#